data_AF-A0A1S1Y4P1-F1
#
_entry.id   AF-A0A1S1Y4P1-F1
#
_cell.length_a   1.000
_cell.length_b   1.000
_cell.length_c   1.000
_cell.angle_alpha   90.00
_cell.angle_beta   90.00
_cell.angle_gamma   90.00
#
_symmetry.space_group_name_H-M   'P 1'
#
loop_
_entity.id
_entity.type
_entity.pdbx_description
1 polymer ?
#
loop_
_entity_poly.entity_id
_entity_poly.type
_entity_poly.pdbx_seq_one_letter_code
_entity_poly.pdbx_strand_id
1 'polypeptide(L)'
;MKIDITFLNYEQCQVMLSETPRDGVLVVCQTDAAGAEVVLGRFPLTGAALPIAIPIGTERSEELERLVFHEYNGDTQRAVAHRLNLAATLLARQALQAGVYRARPSTVTRVAALTIAYNEDFVLPKWVDYYGRQFGLENLYVIDDGSDRDPRTYLPTAVNVIRQPRTSFDSWRLSRSLGIFQHFLLETYDLVVVTDSDEFIVPTRSAYSSLADYVTRLSVDTPRRLIPTGWDLVHLRGSDAAIDLSQPIVGQRRALLRNTALDKVAILSDPVSFTPGQHQCYERSEKADDLTLIHLRYFDYEFSREKLQRYRTTTWAANDLSAGLSYHQRQEFSALEQEFQRFEDRYQGGGQETNVLNDFWRAQLGV
;
A
#
# COMPACT_ATOMS: atom_id res chain seq x y z
N MET A 1 33.27 2.10 5.77
CA MET A 1 33.78 1.79 4.41
C MET A 1 34.58 2.98 3.91
N LYS A 2 35.74 2.77 3.28
CA LYS A 2 36.55 3.85 2.67
C LYS A 2 36.31 3.86 1.17
N ILE A 3 35.98 5.03 0.62
CA ILE A 3 35.77 5.21 -0.82
C ILE A 3 36.80 6.19 -1.35
N ASP A 4 37.57 5.75 -2.35
CA ASP A 4 38.37 6.64 -3.18
C ASP A 4 37.53 7.14 -4.35
N ILE A 5 37.24 8.44 -4.36
CA ILE A 5 36.36 9.08 -5.35
C ILE A 5 37.06 9.43 -6.67
N THR A 6 38.37 9.17 -6.77
CA THR A 6 39.19 9.59 -7.91
C THR A 6 38.72 8.93 -9.23
N PHE A 7 38.06 7.77 -9.16
CA PHE A 7 37.72 6.95 -10.34
C PHE A 7 36.25 6.55 -10.49
N LEU A 8 35.33 7.11 -9.68
CA LEU A 8 33.94 6.66 -9.70
C LEU A 8 33.09 7.31 -10.79
N ASN A 9 32.49 6.46 -11.63
CA ASN A 9 31.38 6.80 -12.51
C ASN A 9 30.03 6.45 -11.87
N TYR A 10 28.93 6.87 -12.52
CA TYR A 10 27.57 6.69 -11.99
C TYR A 10 27.21 5.23 -11.71
N GLU A 11 27.59 4.30 -12.59
CA GLU A 11 27.30 2.86 -12.41
C GLU A 11 28.11 2.26 -11.26
N GLN A 12 29.38 2.65 -11.13
CA GLN A 12 30.24 2.24 -10.01
C GLN A 12 29.72 2.77 -8.68
N CYS A 13 29.18 4.00 -8.64
CA CYS A 13 28.49 4.51 -7.47
C CYS A 13 27.27 3.66 -7.11
N GLN A 14 26.46 3.20 -8.08
CA GLN A 14 25.29 2.37 -7.79
C GLN A 14 25.66 0.98 -7.24
N VAL A 15 26.68 0.33 -7.81
CA VAL A 15 27.17 -0.97 -7.32
C VAL A 15 27.72 -0.82 -5.89
N MET A 16 28.53 0.20 -5.62
CA MET A 16 29.08 0.45 -4.28
C MET A 16 28.00 0.73 -3.23
N LEU A 17 26.93 1.45 -3.60
CA LEU A 17 25.82 1.72 -2.69
C LEU A 17 25.03 0.44 -2.34
N SER A 18 24.98 -0.54 -3.25
CA SER A 18 24.33 -1.84 -2.98
C SER A 18 25.11 -2.73 -2.00
N GLU A 19 26.42 -2.50 -1.87
CA GLU A 19 27.33 -3.25 -1.00
C GLU A 19 27.65 -2.53 0.32
N THR A 20 27.13 -1.30 0.51
CA THR A 20 27.42 -0.48 1.69
C THR A 20 26.73 -1.04 2.94
N PRO A 21 27.45 -1.29 4.04
CA PRO A 21 26.85 -1.80 5.27
C PRO A 21 25.83 -0.81 5.86
N ARG A 22 24.75 -1.36 6.42
CA ARG A 22 23.62 -0.58 6.99
C ARG A 22 23.97 0.21 8.25
N ASP A 23 25.08 -0.13 8.92
CA ASP A 23 25.59 0.55 10.11
C ASP A 23 27.10 0.76 9.97
N GLY A 24 27.60 1.93 10.39
CA GLY A 24 29.03 2.25 10.37
C GLY A 24 29.33 3.72 10.10
N VAL A 25 30.53 4.03 9.63
CA VAL A 25 30.92 5.36 9.14
C VAL A 25 31.42 5.22 7.70
N LEU A 26 30.80 5.96 6.78
CA LEU A 26 31.31 6.16 5.45
C LEU A 26 32.42 7.21 5.51
N VAL A 27 33.64 6.83 5.15
CA VAL A 27 34.78 7.73 5.10
C VAL A 27 35.06 7.99 3.62
N VAL A 28 34.87 9.24 3.20
CA VAL A 28 35.17 9.68 1.85
C VAL A 28 36.61 10.18 1.85
N CYS A 29 37.43 9.58 0.99
CA CYS A 29 38.84 9.90 0.88
C CYS A 29 39.20 10.21 -0.57
N GLN A 30 40.31 10.90 -0.76
CA GLN A 30 40.97 11.06 -2.04
C GLN A 30 42.43 10.68 -1.88
N THR A 31 42.97 9.99 -2.88
CA THR A 31 44.41 9.71 -2.95
C THR A 31 45.09 10.81 -3.74
N ASP A 32 46.10 11.46 -3.17
CA ASP A 32 46.84 12.50 -3.88
C ASP A 32 47.79 11.92 -4.93
N ALA A 33 48.44 12.79 -5.71
CA ALA A 33 49.37 12.37 -6.76
C ALA A 33 50.61 11.63 -6.24
N ALA A 34 50.89 11.70 -4.93
CA ALA A 34 51.96 10.97 -4.26
C ALA A 34 51.49 9.66 -3.61
N GLY A 35 50.21 9.31 -3.74
CA GLY A 35 49.64 8.10 -3.16
C GLY A 35 49.19 8.24 -1.71
N ALA A 36 49.21 9.45 -1.14
CA ALA A 36 48.79 9.69 0.23
C ALA A 36 47.27 9.88 0.33
N GLU A 37 46.66 9.22 1.32
CA GLU A 37 45.22 9.23 1.53
C GLU A 37 44.81 10.48 2.33
N VAL A 38 43.96 11.32 1.74
CA VAL A 38 43.37 12.50 2.36
C VAL A 38 41.89 12.22 2.67
N VAL A 39 41.52 12.27 3.95
CA VAL A 39 40.12 12.11 4.36
C VAL A 39 39.38 13.42 4.10
N LEU A 40 38.38 13.38 3.20
CA LEU A 40 37.56 14.52 2.82
C LEU A 40 36.30 14.64 3.70
N GLY A 41 35.80 13.54 4.25
CA GLY A 41 34.62 13.55 5.12
C GLY A 41 34.33 12.22 5.79
N ARG A 42 33.63 12.27 6.92
CA ARG A 42 33.13 11.10 7.66
C ARG A 42 31.64 11.25 7.87
N PHE A 43 30.86 10.29 7.38
CA PHE A 43 29.41 10.29 7.44
C PHE A 43 28.95 9.08 8.25
N PRO A 44 28.34 9.29 9.43
CA PRO A 44 27.73 8.19 10.17
C PRO A 44 26.61 7.58 9.32
N LEU A 45 26.62 6.25 9.21
CA LEU A 45 25.61 5.44 8.52
C LEU A 45 24.59 4.84 9.49
N THR A 46 24.60 5.26 10.76
CA THR A 46 23.71 4.71 11.79
C THR A 46 22.25 4.86 11.39
N GLY A 47 21.44 3.83 11.64
CA GLY A 47 19.97 3.79 11.41
C GLY A 47 19.13 4.85 12.16
N ALA A 48 19.74 5.91 12.65
CA ALA A 48 19.10 7.13 13.12
C ALA A 48 19.83 8.34 12.51
N ALA A 49 19.09 9.09 11.69
CA ALA A 49 19.40 10.43 11.18
C ALA A 49 20.72 10.61 10.40
N LEU A 50 20.59 10.86 9.10
CA LEU A 50 21.45 11.84 8.42
C LEU A 50 20.90 13.23 8.75
N PRO A 51 21.51 14.04 9.62
CA PRO A 51 21.30 15.46 9.53
C PRO A 51 22.03 15.91 8.26
N ILE A 52 21.34 15.97 7.12
CA ILE A 52 21.78 16.86 6.04
C ILE A 52 21.36 18.27 6.47
N ALA A 53 22.01 18.75 7.52
CA ALA A 53 22.35 20.14 7.59
C ALA A 53 23.78 20.18 7.04
N ILE A 54 23.94 20.62 5.79
CA ILE A 54 25.13 21.42 5.51
C ILE A 54 24.81 22.74 6.22
N PRO A 55 25.40 23.04 7.40
CA PRO A 55 25.18 24.34 7.99
C PRO A 55 25.92 25.34 7.09
N ILE A 56 25.21 25.94 6.15
CA ILE A 56 25.60 27.24 5.60
C ILE A 56 25.12 28.26 6.65
N GLY A 57 25.78 28.25 7.81
CA GLY A 57 25.29 28.88 9.03
C GLY A 57 26.43 29.43 9.89
N THR A 58 26.81 30.67 9.57
CA THR A 58 27.29 31.75 10.45
C THR A 58 28.56 31.63 11.30
N GLU A 59 29.31 30.54 11.28
CA GLU A 59 30.74 30.60 11.64
C GLU A 59 31.58 30.34 10.40
N ARG A 60 31.95 31.45 9.74
CA ARG A 60 32.92 31.49 8.65
C ARG A 60 34.25 30.96 9.17
N SER A 61 34.53 29.68 8.99
CA SER A 61 35.92 29.19 9.11
C SER A 61 36.64 29.54 7.80
N GLU A 62 37.68 30.37 7.90
CA GLU A 62 38.53 30.76 6.76
C GLU A 62 39.17 29.53 6.06
N GLU A 63 39.21 28.37 6.71
CA GLU A 63 39.75 27.13 6.14
C GLU A 63 38.84 26.49 5.09
N LEU A 64 37.51 26.60 5.22
CA LEU A 64 36.56 26.05 4.25
C LEU A 64 36.48 26.91 2.97
N GLU A 65 36.62 28.24 3.09
CA GLU A 65 36.76 29.12 1.91
C GLU A 65 38.08 28.88 1.17
N ARG A 66 39.18 28.58 1.89
CA ARG A 66 40.46 28.23 1.27
C ARG A 66 40.43 26.90 0.52
N LEU A 67 39.71 25.89 1.04
CA LEU A 67 39.62 24.56 0.42
C LEU A 67 38.68 24.49 -0.79
N VAL A 68 37.65 25.34 -0.85
CA VAL A 68 36.69 25.34 -1.95
C VAL A 68 37.05 26.35 -3.05
N PHE A 69 37.80 27.42 -2.76
CA PHE A 69 37.92 28.54 -3.70
C PHE A 69 39.32 29.12 -3.99
N HIS A 70 40.45 28.59 -3.53
CA HIS A 70 41.78 29.09 -3.98
C HIS A 70 42.69 28.06 -4.67
N GLU A 71 43.02 28.43 -5.92
CA GLU A 71 44.17 28.06 -6.76
C GLU A 71 44.55 26.59 -6.89
N TYR A 72 43.67 25.76 -7.46
CA TYR A 72 44.10 24.59 -8.23
C TYR A 72 43.27 24.48 -9.52
N ASN A 73 43.96 24.25 -10.65
CA ASN A 73 43.46 24.35 -12.03
C ASN A 73 42.00 23.87 -12.26
N GLY A 74 41.22 24.73 -12.93
CA GLY A 74 39.76 24.85 -12.82
C GLY A 74 38.83 23.76 -13.39
N ASP A 75 39.34 22.63 -13.89
CA ASP A 75 38.48 21.56 -14.44
C ASP A 75 38.30 20.37 -13.48
N THR A 76 39.33 20.04 -12.70
CA THR A 76 39.31 18.86 -11.82
C THR A 76 38.52 19.11 -10.54
N GLN A 77 38.58 20.32 -9.96
CA GLN A 77 37.83 20.70 -8.76
C GLN A 77 36.32 20.81 -9.01
N ARG A 78 35.89 21.34 -10.16
CA ARG A 78 34.47 21.32 -10.56
C ARG A 78 33.94 19.90 -10.68
N ALA A 79 34.73 18.98 -11.24
CA ALA A 79 34.36 17.58 -11.35
C ALA A 79 34.25 16.89 -9.97
N VAL A 80 35.17 17.16 -9.04
CA VAL A 80 35.13 16.60 -7.68
C VAL A 80 33.96 17.17 -6.86
N ALA A 81 33.75 18.49 -6.89
CA ALA A 81 32.61 19.13 -6.22
C ALA A 81 31.27 18.64 -6.81
N HIS A 82 31.19 18.47 -8.13
CA HIS A 82 30.01 17.90 -8.79
C HIS A 82 29.76 16.45 -8.39
N ARG A 83 30.81 15.63 -8.25
CA ARG A 83 30.70 14.22 -7.81
C ARG A 83 30.30 14.10 -6.35
N LEU A 84 30.83 14.96 -5.47
CA LEU A 84 30.44 15.02 -4.06
C LEU A 84 29.00 15.49 -3.89
N ASN A 85 28.58 16.53 -4.64
CA ASN A 85 27.19 16.96 -4.67
C ASN A 85 26.27 15.87 -5.25
N LEU A 86 26.70 15.14 -6.29
CA LEU A 86 25.92 14.03 -6.84
C LEU A 86 25.81 12.87 -5.84
N ALA A 87 26.90 12.47 -5.18
CA ALA A 87 26.89 11.44 -4.15
C ALA A 87 26.04 11.86 -2.95
N ALA A 88 26.18 13.10 -2.47
CA ALA A 88 25.35 13.65 -1.40
C ALA A 88 23.88 13.75 -1.81
N THR A 89 23.57 14.13 -3.06
CA THR A 89 22.20 14.16 -3.58
C THR A 89 21.60 12.77 -3.71
N LEU A 90 22.39 11.78 -4.15
CA LEU A 90 21.96 10.39 -4.27
C LEU A 90 21.81 9.73 -2.89
N LEU A 91 22.66 10.06 -1.92
CA LEU A 91 22.56 9.62 -0.52
C LEU A 91 21.40 10.33 0.21
N ALA A 92 21.18 11.62 -0.04
CA ALA A 92 20.03 12.37 0.47
C ALA A 92 18.73 11.80 -0.10
N ARG A 93 18.72 11.52 -1.41
CA ARG A 93 17.61 10.86 -2.09
C ARG A 93 17.39 9.47 -1.53
N GLN A 94 18.44 8.66 -1.31
CA GLN A 94 18.31 7.35 -0.66
C GLN A 94 17.85 7.47 0.80
N ALA A 95 18.29 8.47 1.56
CA ALA A 95 17.86 8.68 2.95
C ALA A 95 16.40 9.16 3.04
N LEU A 96 15.98 10.01 2.11
CA LEU A 96 14.57 10.41 1.91
C LEU A 96 13.71 9.24 1.43
N GLN A 97 14.23 8.38 0.53
CA GLN A 97 13.53 7.22 0.00
C GLN A 97 13.53 6.00 0.93
N ALA A 98 14.53 5.88 1.81
CA ALA A 98 14.68 4.77 2.76
C ALA A 98 13.92 5.02 4.07
N GLY A 99 13.27 6.18 4.24
CA GLY A 99 12.27 6.42 5.27
C GLY A 99 12.72 5.99 6.67
N VAL A 100 13.80 6.56 7.21
CA VAL A 100 14.23 6.29 8.60
C VAL A 100 13.26 6.89 9.64
N TYR A 101 12.07 7.32 9.24
CA TYR A 101 11.05 7.88 10.11
C TYR A 101 9.92 6.91 10.32
N ARG A 102 10.15 5.93 11.21
CA ARG A 102 9.05 5.60 12.12
C ARG A 102 8.99 6.74 13.13
N ALA A 103 7.93 7.56 13.05
CA ALA A 103 7.60 8.46 14.14
C ALA A 103 7.71 7.68 15.46
N ARG A 104 8.34 8.30 16.46
CA ARG A 104 8.62 7.71 17.79
C ARG A 104 7.50 6.75 18.20
N PRO A 105 7.82 5.55 18.73
CA PRO A 105 6.80 4.60 19.14
C PRO A 105 5.81 5.32 20.06
N SER A 106 4.63 5.59 19.52
CA SER A 106 3.52 6.07 20.31
C SER A 106 3.01 4.88 21.11
N THR A 107 2.48 5.12 22.30
CA THR A 107 1.95 4.04 23.15
C THR A 107 0.67 3.42 22.58
N VAL A 108 0.15 3.93 21.45
CA VAL A 108 -1.08 3.52 20.79
C VAL A 108 -0.81 3.36 19.30
N THR A 109 -0.93 2.14 18.75
CA THR A 109 -0.75 1.88 17.32
C THR A 109 -1.71 2.74 16.48
N ARG A 110 -1.16 3.60 15.63
CA ARG A 110 -1.92 4.44 14.69
C ARG A 110 -2.10 3.69 13.39
N VAL A 111 -3.34 3.58 12.94
CA VAL A 111 -3.70 2.79 11.76
C VAL A 111 -4.50 3.67 10.80
N ALA A 112 -4.08 3.71 9.55
CA ALA A 112 -4.88 4.28 8.46
C ALA A 112 -5.54 3.16 7.66
N ALA A 113 -6.74 3.39 7.14
CA ALA A 113 -7.34 2.53 6.13
C ALA A 113 -7.47 3.29 4.81
N LEU A 114 -7.10 2.62 3.72
CA LEU A 114 -7.00 3.18 2.38
C LEU A 114 -7.77 2.30 1.39
N THR A 115 -8.66 2.93 0.61
CA THR A 115 -9.36 2.29 -0.51
C THR A 115 -9.30 3.16 -1.76
N ILE A 116 -9.50 2.53 -2.91
CA ILE A 116 -9.83 3.20 -4.16
C ILE A 116 -11.27 2.86 -4.57
N ALA A 117 -12.02 3.83 -5.10
CA ALA A 117 -13.43 3.65 -5.45
C ALA A 117 -13.79 4.36 -6.76
N TYR A 118 -14.74 3.80 -7.50
CA TYR A 118 -15.31 4.41 -8.70
C TYR A 118 -16.79 4.02 -8.84
N ASN A 119 -17.69 4.99 -8.68
CA ASN A 119 -19.14 4.79 -8.70
C ASN A 119 -19.62 3.70 -7.71
N GLU A 120 -19.13 3.82 -6.47
CA GLU A 120 -19.41 2.87 -5.36
C GLU A 120 -20.24 3.51 -4.24
N ASP A 121 -21.25 4.32 -4.59
CA ASP A 121 -22.07 5.05 -3.61
C ASP A 121 -22.93 4.16 -2.70
N PHE A 122 -23.03 2.86 -3.00
CA PHE A 122 -23.65 1.86 -2.13
C PHE A 122 -22.68 1.15 -1.17
N VAL A 123 -21.54 0.64 -1.67
CA VAL A 123 -20.60 -0.17 -0.85
C VAL A 123 -19.61 0.70 -0.08
N LEU A 124 -19.19 1.85 -0.63
CA LEU A 124 -18.22 2.72 0.00
C LEU A 124 -18.70 3.27 1.37
N PRO A 125 -19.98 3.66 1.56
CA PRO A 125 -20.48 4.00 2.89
C PRO A 125 -20.37 2.86 3.90
N LYS A 126 -20.53 1.60 3.47
CA LYS A 126 -20.39 0.42 4.35
C LYS A 126 -18.93 0.20 4.75
N TRP A 127 -18.01 0.38 3.80
CA TRP A 127 -16.57 0.39 4.06
C TRP A 127 -16.19 1.47 5.09
N VAL A 128 -16.69 2.70 4.90
CA VAL A 128 -16.46 3.82 5.82
C VAL A 128 -17.02 3.54 7.21
N ASP A 129 -18.24 3.01 7.30
CA ASP A 129 -18.87 2.66 8.57
C ASP A 129 -18.10 1.55 9.30
N TYR A 130 -17.70 0.49 8.59
CA TYR A 130 -16.92 -0.61 9.17
C TYR A 130 -15.55 -0.14 9.68
N TYR A 131 -14.71 0.40 8.79
CA TYR A 131 -13.35 0.80 9.17
C TYR A 131 -13.33 2.04 10.06
N GLY A 132 -14.36 2.89 9.99
CA GLY A 132 -14.55 4.03 10.89
C GLY A 132 -14.78 3.61 12.34
N ARG A 133 -15.55 2.53 12.57
CA ARG A 133 -15.67 1.92 13.91
C ARG A 133 -14.36 1.31 14.41
N GLN A 134 -13.48 0.85 13.50
CA GLN A 134 -12.20 0.25 13.87
C GLN A 134 -11.16 1.32 14.24
N PHE A 135 -11.03 2.35 13.41
CA PHE A 135 -9.87 3.24 13.43
C PHE A 135 -10.21 4.72 13.59
N GLY A 136 -11.48 5.12 13.54
CA GLY A 136 -11.88 6.53 13.46
C GLY A 136 -11.98 7.04 12.03
N LEU A 137 -12.93 7.94 11.76
CA LEU A 137 -13.25 8.41 10.40
C LEU A 137 -12.12 9.26 9.80
N GLU A 138 -11.42 10.01 10.64
CA GLU A 138 -10.28 10.86 10.29
C GLU A 138 -9.06 10.07 9.80
N ASN A 139 -9.00 8.77 10.10
CA ASN A 139 -7.94 7.87 9.69
C ASN A 139 -8.31 7.06 8.43
N LEU A 140 -9.46 7.37 7.81
CA LEU A 140 -9.89 6.77 6.56
C LEU A 140 -9.52 7.64 5.37
N TYR A 141 -9.02 7.00 4.33
CA TYR A 141 -8.58 7.62 3.10
C TYR A 141 -9.21 6.93 1.88
N VAL A 142 -9.90 7.71 1.06
CA VAL A 142 -10.54 7.26 -0.16
C VAL A 142 -9.89 7.97 -1.34
N ILE A 143 -9.26 7.20 -2.23
CA ILE A 143 -8.93 7.68 -3.57
C ILE A 143 -10.18 7.47 -4.43
N ASP A 144 -10.85 8.55 -4.81
CA ASP A 144 -11.94 8.50 -5.76
C ASP A 144 -11.37 8.59 -7.17
N ASP A 145 -11.49 7.52 -7.95
CA ASP A 145 -11.04 7.46 -9.33
C ASP A 145 -12.07 8.06 -10.29
N GLY A 146 -12.51 9.29 -10.01
CA GLY A 146 -13.36 10.06 -10.89
C GLY A 146 -14.81 9.59 -10.95
N SER A 147 -15.41 9.24 -9.80
CA SER A 147 -16.86 8.93 -9.74
C SER A 147 -17.72 10.08 -10.24
N ASP A 148 -18.85 9.74 -10.87
CA ASP A 148 -19.84 10.69 -11.40
C ASP A 148 -20.46 11.54 -10.29
N ARG A 149 -20.82 10.88 -9.18
CA ARG A 149 -21.30 11.53 -7.96
C ARG A 149 -20.14 11.72 -6.98
N ASP A 150 -19.96 12.93 -6.47
CA ASP A 150 -18.87 13.19 -5.54
C ASP A 150 -19.06 12.45 -4.20
N PRO A 151 -18.13 11.57 -3.77
CA PRO A 151 -18.21 10.90 -2.46
C PRO A 151 -18.40 11.86 -1.29
N ARG A 152 -17.91 13.10 -1.40
CA ARG A 152 -18.14 14.13 -0.36
C ARG A 152 -19.61 14.50 -0.16
N THR A 153 -20.50 14.15 -1.09
CA THR A 153 -21.94 14.42 -0.99
C THR A 153 -22.70 13.37 -0.17
N TYR A 154 -22.09 12.21 0.10
CA TYR A 154 -22.74 11.11 0.82
C TYR A 154 -21.87 10.46 1.90
N LEU A 155 -20.58 10.80 1.98
CA LEU A 155 -19.70 10.38 3.07
C LEU A 155 -19.57 11.45 4.16
N PRO A 156 -19.30 11.07 5.43
CA PRO A 156 -18.98 12.01 6.49
C PRO A 156 -17.80 12.91 6.14
N THR A 157 -17.84 14.18 6.55
CA THR A 157 -16.79 15.18 6.28
C THR A 157 -15.44 14.85 6.90
N ALA A 158 -15.41 14.00 7.93
CA ALA A 158 -14.18 13.53 8.57
C ALA A 158 -13.36 12.57 7.69
N VAL A 159 -13.98 11.93 6.68
CA VAL A 159 -13.27 11.01 5.78
C VAL A 159 -12.42 11.80 4.78
N ASN A 160 -11.16 11.41 4.63
CA ASN A 160 -10.27 12.05 3.67
C ASN A 160 -10.55 11.52 2.26
N VAL A 161 -11.15 12.35 1.40
CA VAL A 161 -11.43 12.01 -0.01
C VAL A 161 -10.44 12.73 -0.92
N ILE A 162 -9.70 11.97 -1.74
CA ILE A 162 -8.77 12.47 -2.76
C ILE A 162 -9.36 12.09 -4.13
N ARG A 163 -9.89 13.09 -4.86
CA ARG A 163 -10.45 12.87 -6.20
C ARG A 163 -9.36 12.92 -7.26
N GLN A 164 -9.33 11.92 -8.12
CA GLN A 164 -8.47 11.85 -9.30
C GLN A 164 -9.33 12.02 -10.56
N PRO A 165 -8.87 12.76 -11.57
CA PRO A 165 -9.51 12.75 -12.87
C PRO A 165 -9.34 11.36 -13.51
N ARG A 166 -10.41 10.87 -14.16
CA ARG A 166 -10.42 9.59 -14.84
C ARG A 166 -10.67 9.76 -16.33
N THR A 167 -9.85 9.09 -17.13
CA THR A 167 -10.02 8.95 -18.59
C THR A 167 -10.35 7.51 -18.97
N SER A 168 -9.79 6.54 -18.25
CA SER A 168 -10.02 5.11 -18.42
C SER A 168 -9.76 4.36 -17.13
N PHE A 169 -10.27 3.13 -17.03
CA PHE A 169 -9.77 2.16 -16.05
C PHE A 169 -8.33 1.77 -16.42
N ASP A 170 -7.38 2.04 -15.53
CA ASP A 170 -5.95 1.72 -15.69
C ASP A 170 -5.44 1.10 -14.38
N SER A 171 -5.36 -0.24 -14.34
CA SER A 171 -4.94 -0.97 -13.14
C SER A 171 -3.52 -0.65 -12.70
N TRP A 172 -2.63 -0.29 -13.64
CA TRP A 172 -1.25 0.10 -13.33
C TRP A 172 -1.20 1.46 -12.64
N ARG A 173 -1.92 2.45 -13.16
CA ARG A 173 -2.04 3.77 -12.52
C ARG A 173 -2.70 3.64 -11.15
N LEU A 174 -3.77 2.86 -11.02
CA LEU A 174 -4.44 2.62 -9.73
C LEU A 174 -3.51 2.00 -8.69
N SER A 175 -2.76 0.96 -9.09
CA SER A 175 -1.79 0.29 -8.20
C SER A 175 -0.64 1.21 -7.79
N ARG A 176 -0.15 2.06 -8.71
CA ARG A 176 0.83 3.11 -8.39
C ARG A 176 0.26 4.19 -7.46
N SER A 177 -0.97 4.64 -7.68
CA SER A 177 -1.65 5.61 -6.82
C SER A 177 -1.73 5.10 -5.39
N LEU A 178 -2.22 3.86 -5.19
CA LEU A 178 -2.27 3.23 -3.88
C LEU A 178 -0.89 3.04 -3.27
N GLY A 179 0.08 2.59 -4.06
CA GLY A 179 1.48 2.46 -3.63
C GLY A 179 2.03 3.78 -3.09
N ILE A 180 2.00 4.85 -3.89
CA ILE A 180 2.49 6.17 -3.47
C ILE A 180 1.75 6.68 -2.22
N PHE A 181 0.43 6.49 -2.17
CA PHE A 181 -0.36 7.01 -1.08
C PHE A 181 -0.12 6.25 0.22
N GLN A 182 0.04 4.93 0.19
CA GLN A 182 0.39 4.17 1.40
C GLN A 182 1.81 4.50 1.89
N HIS A 183 2.77 4.82 1.00
CA HIS A 183 4.10 5.29 1.42
C HIS A 183 3.95 6.58 2.23
N PHE A 184 3.17 7.54 1.72
CA PHE A 184 2.88 8.80 2.40
C PHE A 184 2.22 8.57 3.77
N LEU A 185 1.25 7.66 3.87
CA LEU A 185 0.60 7.36 5.14
C LEU A 185 1.57 6.75 6.15
N LEU A 186 2.44 5.82 5.73
CA LEU A 186 3.41 5.17 6.63
C LEU A 186 4.50 6.10 7.19
N GLU A 187 4.65 7.32 6.67
CA GLU A 187 5.48 8.35 7.31
C GLU A 187 4.92 8.78 8.69
N THR A 188 3.62 8.57 8.92
CA THR A 188 2.93 9.02 10.13
C THR A 188 2.13 7.93 10.83
N TYR A 189 1.63 6.93 10.12
CA TYR A 189 0.90 5.80 10.68
C TYR A 189 1.83 4.61 10.88
N ASP A 190 1.56 3.82 11.93
CA ASP A 190 2.34 2.62 12.23
C ASP A 190 1.92 1.44 11.33
N LEU A 191 0.65 1.44 10.89
CA LEU A 191 0.09 0.48 9.94
C LEU A 191 -0.83 1.16 8.93
N VAL A 192 -0.89 0.61 7.71
CA VAL A 192 -1.88 0.95 6.69
C VAL A 192 -2.63 -0.32 6.29
N VAL A 193 -3.95 -0.27 6.37
CA VAL A 193 -4.87 -1.27 5.83
C VAL A 193 -5.26 -0.85 4.42
N VAL A 194 -5.00 -1.69 3.41
CA VAL A 194 -5.35 -1.43 2.01
C VAL A 194 -6.33 -2.51 1.54
N THR A 195 -7.51 -2.10 1.13
CA THR A 195 -8.59 -2.98 0.67
C THR A 195 -9.39 -2.29 -0.43
N ASP A 196 -10.11 -3.07 -1.24
CA ASP A 196 -11.16 -2.53 -2.09
C ASP A 196 -12.39 -2.14 -1.26
N SER A 197 -13.24 -1.25 -1.79
CA SER A 197 -14.39 -0.71 -1.05
C SER A 197 -15.48 -1.75 -0.74
N ASP A 198 -15.40 -2.94 -1.34
CA ASP A 198 -16.28 -4.09 -1.11
C ASP A 198 -15.59 -5.23 -0.33
N GLU A 199 -14.48 -4.95 0.36
CA GLU A 199 -13.70 -5.93 1.13
C GLU A 199 -13.54 -5.57 2.61
N PHE A 200 -13.77 -6.57 3.47
CA PHE A 200 -13.83 -6.40 4.91
C PHE A 200 -12.98 -7.44 5.63
N ILE A 201 -11.98 -6.99 6.38
CA ILE A 201 -11.07 -7.89 7.12
C ILE A 201 -11.53 -8.04 8.55
N VAL A 202 -11.75 -9.27 9.02
CA VAL A 202 -12.05 -9.58 10.43
C VAL A 202 -11.08 -10.63 10.99
N PRO A 203 -10.74 -10.55 12.29
CA PRO A 203 -10.01 -11.61 12.96
C PRO A 203 -10.87 -12.88 13.09
N THR A 204 -10.22 -14.04 13.00
CA THR A 204 -10.90 -15.34 13.08
C THR A 204 -10.92 -15.92 14.48
N ARG A 205 -10.04 -15.46 15.38
CA ARG A 205 -9.95 -15.95 16.75
C ARG A 205 -10.76 -15.07 17.70
N SER A 206 -11.54 -15.71 18.58
CA SER A 206 -12.34 -15.04 19.62
C SER A 206 -11.50 -14.27 20.67
N ALA A 207 -10.18 -14.49 20.69
CA ALA A 207 -9.24 -13.72 21.50
C ALA A 207 -9.12 -12.25 21.07
N TYR A 208 -9.59 -11.92 19.86
CA TYR A 208 -9.63 -10.57 19.33
C TYR A 208 -11.09 -10.11 19.22
N SER A 209 -11.41 -8.98 19.84
CA SER A 209 -12.79 -8.45 19.80
C SER A 209 -13.12 -7.69 18.51
N SER A 210 -12.08 -7.25 17.79
CA SER A 210 -12.21 -6.45 16.57
C SER A 210 -10.89 -6.44 15.77
N LEU A 211 -10.91 -5.91 14.55
CA LEU A 211 -9.68 -5.70 13.78
C LEU A 211 -8.75 -4.69 14.48
N ALA A 212 -9.30 -3.67 15.13
CA ALA A 212 -8.52 -2.72 15.93
C ALA A 212 -7.77 -3.39 17.10
N ASP A 213 -8.44 -4.30 17.81
CA ASP A 213 -7.82 -5.10 18.88
C ASP A 213 -6.74 -6.04 18.34
N TYR A 214 -6.94 -6.61 17.15
CA TYR A 214 -5.92 -7.41 16.48
C TYR A 214 -4.66 -6.60 16.19
N VAL A 215 -4.78 -5.48 15.49
CA VAL A 215 -3.63 -4.71 15.00
C VAL A 215 -2.85 -4.00 16.10
N THR A 216 -3.51 -3.63 17.21
CA THR A 216 -2.84 -3.04 18.38
C THR A 216 -1.96 -4.04 19.13
N ARG A 217 -2.20 -5.34 18.97
CA ARG A 217 -1.40 -6.43 19.56
C ARG A 217 -0.30 -6.95 18.65
N LEU A 218 -0.21 -6.46 17.41
CA LEU A 218 0.89 -6.80 16.51
C LEU A 218 2.18 -6.18 17.05
N SER A 219 3.21 -7.00 17.26
CA SER A 219 4.57 -6.47 17.41
C SER A 219 4.98 -5.84 16.09
N VAL A 220 5.21 -4.54 16.13
CA VAL A 220 5.67 -3.74 14.98
C VAL A 220 7.19 -3.79 14.81
N ASP A 221 7.95 -4.47 15.67
CA ASP A 221 9.43 -4.46 15.65
C ASP A 221 10.03 -5.05 14.37
N THR A 222 9.23 -5.80 13.61
CA THR A 222 9.60 -6.32 12.29
C THR A 222 8.52 -5.98 11.27
N PRO A 223 8.89 -5.65 10.01
CA PRO A 223 7.94 -5.42 8.94
C PRO A 223 6.90 -6.54 8.82
N ARG A 224 5.61 -6.18 8.94
CA ARG A 224 4.42 -7.00 8.71
C ARG A 224 3.75 -6.58 7.41
N ARG A 225 3.50 -7.56 6.56
CA ARG A 225 2.77 -7.45 5.30
C ARG A 225 1.82 -8.63 5.22
N LEU A 226 0.66 -8.47 5.86
CA LEU A 226 -0.21 -9.60 6.18
C LEU A 226 -1.21 -9.87 5.05
N ILE A 227 -1.35 -11.17 4.74
CA ILE A 227 -2.30 -11.70 3.79
C ILE A 227 -3.42 -12.45 4.56
N PRO A 228 -4.63 -11.89 4.68
CA PRO A 228 -5.79 -12.61 5.22
C PRO A 228 -6.21 -13.79 4.31
N THR A 229 -7.07 -14.67 4.83
CA THR A 229 -7.74 -15.69 4.01
C THR A 229 -9.01 -15.14 3.38
N GLY A 230 -9.05 -15.13 2.05
CA GLY A 230 -10.12 -14.51 1.28
C GLY A 230 -11.32 -15.42 1.00
N TRP A 231 -12.52 -14.86 1.18
CA TRP A 231 -13.81 -15.48 0.91
C TRP A 231 -14.74 -14.52 0.18
N ASP A 232 -15.45 -15.03 -0.82
CA ASP A 232 -16.60 -14.35 -1.39
C ASP A 232 -17.84 -14.66 -0.56
N LEU A 233 -18.58 -13.62 -0.17
CA LEU A 233 -19.95 -13.78 0.31
C LEU A 233 -20.86 -13.94 -0.91
N VAL A 234 -21.53 -15.08 -1.03
CA VAL A 234 -22.27 -15.46 -2.24
C VAL A 234 -23.77 -15.53 -2.01
N HIS A 235 -24.52 -15.10 -3.02
CA HIS A 235 -25.97 -15.29 -3.11
C HIS A 235 -26.27 -16.71 -3.59
N LEU A 236 -26.97 -17.50 -2.77
CA LEU A 236 -27.52 -18.79 -3.17
C LEU A 236 -28.97 -18.58 -3.66
N ARG A 237 -29.16 -18.36 -4.96
CA ARG A 237 -30.43 -17.86 -5.53
C ARG A 237 -31.59 -18.84 -5.35
N GLY A 238 -31.29 -20.13 -5.18
CA GLY A 238 -32.28 -21.16 -4.87
C GLY A 238 -32.80 -21.17 -3.43
N SER A 239 -32.09 -20.54 -2.48
CA SER A 239 -32.41 -20.62 -1.04
C SER A 239 -32.48 -19.27 -0.32
N ASP A 240 -31.72 -18.28 -0.78
CA ASP A 240 -31.70 -16.96 -0.18
C ASP A 240 -32.93 -16.15 -0.62
N ALA A 241 -33.48 -15.38 0.31
CA ALA A 241 -34.51 -14.40 -0.02
C ALA A 241 -33.90 -13.23 -0.82
N ALA A 242 -34.76 -12.53 -1.57
CA ALA A 242 -34.42 -11.25 -2.19
C ALA A 242 -33.81 -10.30 -1.14
N ILE A 243 -32.73 -9.61 -1.53
CA ILE A 243 -32.02 -8.74 -0.60
C ILE A 243 -32.77 -7.42 -0.39
N ASP A 244 -32.89 -7.01 0.87
CA ASP A 244 -33.23 -5.64 1.23
C ASP A 244 -31.92 -4.87 1.45
N LEU A 245 -31.57 -4.02 0.49
CA LEU A 245 -30.35 -3.20 0.52
C LEU A 245 -30.39 -2.10 1.61
N SER A 246 -31.53 -1.86 2.26
CA SER A 246 -31.64 -0.98 3.42
C SER A 246 -31.22 -1.65 4.73
N GLN A 247 -31.10 -2.98 4.74
CA GLN A 247 -30.71 -3.79 5.89
C GLN A 247 -29.25 -4.27 5.76
N PRO A 248 -28.60 -4.69 6.86
CA PRO A 248 -27.26 -5.29 6.81
C PRO A 248 -27.20 -6.51 5.87
N ILE A 249 -26.20 -6.55 4.99
CA ILE A 249 -25.96 -7.63 4.02
C ILE A 249 -25.65 -8.93 4.77
N VAL A 250 -24.78 -8.88 5.78
CA VAL A 250 -24.40 -10.05 6.58
C VAL A 250 -25.55 -10.54 7.48
N GLY A 251 -26.62 -9.75 7.57
CA GLY A 251 -27.92 -10.16 8.12
C GLY A 251 -28.63 -11.23 7.27
N GLN A 252 -28.45 -11.14 5.96
CA GLN A 252 -29.29 -11.77 4.93
C GLN A 252 -28.52 -12.78 4.06
N ARG A 253 -27.19 -12.72 4.07
CA ARG A 253 -26.29 -13.60 3.31
C ARG A 253 -25.31 -14.27 4.25
N ARG A 254 -25.06 -15.57 4.03
CA ARG A 254 -24.20 -16.37 4.90
C ARG A 254 -23.24 -17.30 4.17
N ALA A 255 -23.53 -17.66 2.94
CA ALA A 255 -22.69 -18.60 2.20
C ALA A 255 -21.36 -17.95 1.85
N LEU A 256 -20.26 -18.59 2.26
CA LEU A 256 -18.91 -18.17 1.93
C LEU A 256 -18.27 -19.20 1.01
N LEU A 257 -17.64 -18.71 -0.06
CA LEU A 257 -16.82 -19.52 -0.94
C LEU A 257 -15.38 -19.05 -0.92
N ARG A 258 -14.47 -20.02 -0.82
CA ARG A 258 -13.05 -19.77 -0.82
C ARG A 258 -12.60 -19.22 -2.17
N ASN A 259 -11.91 -18.08 -2.14
CA ASN A 259 -11.32 -17.48 -3.33
C ASN A 259 -9.87 -17.09 -3.06
N THR A 260 -8.93 -17.87 -3.61
CA THR A 260 -7.49 -17.66 -3.42
C THR A 260 -6.98 -16.37 -4.06
N ALA A 261 -7.71 -15.78 -5.02
CA ALA A 261 -7.34 -14.47 -5.55
C ALA A 261 -7.50 -13.37 -4.49
N LEU A 262 -8.36 -13.57 -3.49
CA LEU A 262 -8.56 -12.64 -2.38
C LEU A 262 -7.54 -12.83 -1.23
N ASP A 263 -6.61 -13.78 -1.35
CA ASP A 263 -5.44 -13.87 -0.47
C ASP A 263 -4.43 -12.79 -0.87
N LYS A 264 -4.83 -11.55 -0.67
CA LYS A 264 -4.05 -10.39 -1.06
C LYS A 264 -3.43 -9.70 0.14
N VAL A 265 -2.28 -9.07 -0.08
CA VAL A 265 -1.61 -8.28 0.95
C VAL A 265 -2.48 -7.08 1.31
N ALA A 266 -2.82 -6.94 2.59
CA ALA A 266 -3.82 -5.96 3.00
C ALA A 266 -3.48 -5.17 4.27
N ILE A 267 -2.59 -5.66 5.14
CA ILE A 267 -2.13 -4.91 6.32
C ILE A 267 -0.62 -4.72 6.21
N LEU A 268 -0.18 -3.46 6.19
CA LEU A 268 1.19 -3.06 5.88
C LEU A 268 1.77 -2.26 7.04
N SER A 269 3.00 -2.58 7.47
CA SER A 269 3.77 -1.77 8.42
C SER A 269 4.98 -1.07 7.79
N ASP A 270 5.16 -1.30 6.49
CA ASP A 270 6.25 -0.76 5.70
C ASP A 270 5.85 -0.66 4.22
N PRO A 271 6.50 0.22 3.45
CA PRO A 271 6.13 0.47 2.07
C PRO A 271 6.24 -0.76 1.16
N VAL A 272 5.20 -1.01 0.36
CA VAL A 272 5.16 -2.01 -0.71
C VAL A 272 4.86 -1.41 -2.09
N SER A 273 5.16 -2.20 -3.12
CA SER A 273 4.87 -1.93 -4.52
C SER A 273 3.84 -2.95 -5.00
N PHE A 274 2.60 -2.50 -5.21
CA PHE A 274 1.51 -3.38 -5.65
C PHE A 274 1.66 -3.80 -7.11
N THR A 275 1.29 -5.04 -7.40
CA THR A 275 1.03 -5.49 -8.78
C THR A 275 -0.34 -4.99 -9.25
N PRO A 276 -0.60 -4.94 -10.58
CA PRO A 276 -1.92 -4.59 -11.10
C PRO A 276 -3.05 -5.44 -10.48
N GLY A 277 -4.09 -4.76 -9.97
CA GLY A 277 -5.21 -5.39 -9.27
C GLY A 277 -4.96 -5.64 -7.77
N GLN A 278 -3.81 -5.22 -7.25
CA GLN A 278 -3.44 -5.27 -5.82
C GLN A 278 -3.56 -6.64 -5.14
N HIS A 279 -3.65 -7.73 -5.89
CA HIS A 279 -3.67 -9.09 -5.35
C HIS A 279 -2.33 -9.48 -4.72
N GLN A 280 -1.23 -8.85 -5.14
CA GLN A 280 0.13 -9.13 -4.68
C GLN A 280 0.94 -7.84 -4.58
N CYS A 281 2.08 -7.93 -3.89
CA CYS A 281 3.15 -6.95 -3.94
C CYS A 281 4.46 -7.62 -4.36
N TYR A 282 5.43 -6.83 -4.83
CA TYR A 282 6.75 -7.34 -5.21
C TYR A 282 7.58 -7.75 -4.00
N GLU A 283 7.31 -7.17 -2.84
CA GLU A 283 7.99 -7.45 -1.60
C GLU A 283 7.41 -8.69 -0.90
N ARG A 284 8.25 -9.40 -0.13
CA ARG A 284 7.82 -10.61 0.61
C ARG A 284 6.72 -10.28 1.60
N SER A 285 5.61 -10.99 1.52
CA SER A 285 4.47 -10.93 2.42
C SER A 285 4.26 -12.26 3.16
N GLU A 286 3.46 -12.24 4.21
CA GLU A 286 3.21 -13.41 5.06
C GLU A 286 1.71 -13.66 5.25
N LYS A 287 1.34 -14.94 5.29
CA LYS A 287 -0.04 -15.35 5.55
C LYS A 287 -0.38 -15.09 7.02
N ALA A 288 -1.55 -14.48 7.25
CA ALA A 288 -2.13 -14.32 8.58
C ALA A 288 -3.28 -15.31 8.76
N ASP A 289 -3.01 -16.42 9.42
CA ASP A 289 -3.99 -17.51 9.64
C ASP A 289 -5.15 -17.09 10.56
N ASP A 290 -4.97 -16.01 11.32
CA ASP A 290 -5.97 -15.45 12.22
C ASP A 290 -6.73 -14.26 11.65
N LEU A 291 -6.61 -13.99 10.34
CA LEU A 291 -7.39 -12.99 9.62
C LEU A 291 -8.13 -13.59 8.43
N THR A 292 -9.32 -13.07 8.18
CA THR A 292 -10.10 -13.39 6.98
C THR A 292 -10.58 -12.12 6.31
N LEU A 293 -10.63 -12.13 4.98
CA LEU A 293 -11.19 -11.07 4.15
C LEU A 293 -12.50 -11.58 3.55
N ILE A 294 -13.57 -10.82 3.75
CA ILE A 294 -14.90 -11.07 3.16
C ILE A 294 -15.13 -10.07 2.04
N HIS A 295 -15.41 -10.57 0.84
CA HIS A 295 -15.62 -9.77 -0.35
C HIS A 295 -17.07 -9.81 -0.81
N LEU A 296 -17.61 -8.64 -1.15
CA LEU A 296 -19.01 -8.42 -1.50
C LEU A 296 -19.21 -8.30 -3.02
N ARG A 297 -18.43 -8.98 -3.86
CA ARG A 297 -18.69 -8.96 -5.31
C ARG A 297 -19.95 -9.74 -5.69
N TYR A 298 -20.27 -10.79 -4.94
CA TYR A 298 -21.27 -11.80 -5.30
C TYR A 298 -22.39 -11.97 -4.26
N PHE A 299 -22.52 -11.05 -3.30
CA PHE A 299 -23.53 -11.16 -2.23
C PHE A 299 -24.97 -11.06 -2.76
N ASP A 300 -25.15 -10.46 -3.94
CA ASP A 300 -26.43 -10.39 -4.64
C ASP A 300 -26.22 -10.41 -6.16
N TYR A 301 -27.08 -11.14 -6.86
CA TYR A 301 -26.94 -11.37 -8.30
C TYR A 301 -27.22 -10.11 -9.12
N GLU A 302 -28.31 -9.40 -8.79
CA GLU A 302 -28.71 -8.20 -9.52
C GLU A 302 -27.71 -7.08 -9.30
N PHE A 303 -27.22 -6.93 -8.06
CA PHE A 303 -26.13 -6.01 -7.75
C PHE A 303 -24.86 -6.33 -8.55
N SER A 304 -24.45 -7.61 -8.61
CA SER A 304 -23.29 -8.03 -9.41
C SER A 304 -23.47 -7.72 -10.90
N ARG A 305 -24.69 -7.94 -11.43
CA ARG A 305 -25.08 -7.74 -12.82
C ARG A 305 -25.03 -6.26 -13.21
N GLU A 306 -25.58 -5.38 -12.37
CA GLU A 306 -25.52 -3.93 -12.56
C GLU A 306 -24.07 -3.42 -12.55
N LYS A 307 -23.26 -3.88 -11.58
CA LYS A 307 -21.83 -3.54 -11.52
C LYS A 307 -21.07 -4.05 -12.76
N LEU A 308 -21.39 -5.26 -13.26
CA LEU A 308 -20.82 -5.77 -14.52
C LEU A 308 -21.21 -4.88 -15.73
N GLN A 309 -22.47 -4.45 -15.82
CA GLN A 309 -22.92 -3.56 -16.89
C GLN A 309 -22.11 -2.25 -16.91
N ARG A 310 -21.83 -1.66 -15.74
CA ARG A 310 -20.98 -0.45 -15.63
C ARG A 310 -19.55 -0.68 -16.12
N TYR A 311 -18.95 -1.83 -15.80
CA TYR A 311 -17.60 -2.16 -16.26
C TYR A 311 -17.53 -2.43 -17.77
N ARG A 312 -18.59 -3.00 -18.36
CA ARG A 312 -18.64 -3.25 -19.81
C ARG A 312 -18.72 -1.96 -20.62
N THR A 313 -19.33 -0.91 -20.08
CA THR A 313 -19.40 0.41 -20.73
C THR A 313 -18.25 1.34 -20.34
N THR A 314 -17.38 0.92 -19.42
CA THR A 314 -16.20 1.67 -19.01
C THR A 314 -15.17 1.73 -20.14
N THR A 315 -14.52 2.88 -20.33
CA THR A 315 -13.32 2.99 -21.17
C THR A 315 -12.14 2.34 -20.45
N TRP A 316 -11.44 1.42 -21.11
CA TRP A 316 -10.30 0.68 -20.56
C TRP A 316 -8.98 1.16 -21.16
N ALA A 317 -7.92 1.19 -20.34
CA ALA A 317 -6.58 1.46 -20.83
C ALA A 317 -6.12 0.35 -21.79
N ALA A 318 -5.39 0.73 -22.85
CA ALA A 318 -4.93 -0.20 -23.87
C ALA A 318 -4.02 -1.31 -23.30
N ASN A 319 -3.21 -0.99 -22.28
CA ASN A 319 -2.34 -1.95 -21.62
C ASN A 319 -3.12 -3.01 -20.82
N ASP A 320 -4.21 -2.62 -20.15
CA ASP A 320 -5.08 -3.56 -19.45
C ASP A 320 -5.74 -4.54 -20.43
N LEU A 321 -6.17 -4.03 -21.59
CA LEU A 321 -6.76 -4.85 -22.66
C LEU A 321 -5.73 -5.82 -23.26
N SER A 322 -4.53 -5.35 -23.59
CA SER A 322 -3.49 -6.17 -24.22
C SER A 322 -2.92 -7.24 -23.29
N ALA A 323 -2.82 -6.95 -21.99
CA ALA A 323 -2.33 -7.87 -20.97
C ALA A 323 -3.43 -8.77 -20.37
N GLY A 324 -4.70 -8.60 -20.77
CA GLY A 324 -5.82 -9.39 -20.23
C GLY A 324 -6.14 -9.11 -18.75
N LEU A 325 -5.66 -7.99 -18.19
CA LEU A 325 -5.88 -7.63 -16.78
C LEU A 325 -7.35 -7.33 -16.52
N SER A 326 -7.85 -7.66 -15.33
CA SER A 326 -9.26 -7.46 -14.94
C SER A 326 -10.29 -8.04 -15.93
N TYR A 327 -9.94 -9.10 -16.68
CA TYR A 327 -10.82 -9.71 -17.68
C TYR A 327 -12.18 -10.12 -17.10
N HIS A 328 -12.23 -10.58 -15.86
CA HIS A 328 -13.47 -10.95 -15.15
C HIS A 328 -14.48 -9.79 -15.05
N GLN A 329 -14.03 -8.53 -15.13
CA GLN A 329 -14.89 -7.34 -15.11
C GLN A 329 -15.48 -7.02 -16.49
N ARG A 330 -15.03 -7.67 -17.56
CA ARG A 330 -15.45 -7.41 -18.95
C ARG A 330 -16.19 -8.59 -19.59
N GLN A 331 -16.59 -9.56 -18.79
CA GLN A 331 -17.26 -10.76 -19.28
C GLN A 331 -18.71 -10.47 -19.71
N GLU A 332 -19.26 -11.38 -20.52
CA GLU A 332 -20.67 -11.38 -20.87
C GLU A 332 -21.55 -11.79 -19.68
N PHE A 333 -22.83 -11.39 -19.70
CA PHE A 333 -23.77 -11.75 -18.63
C PHE A 333 -23.94 -13.26 -18.45
N SER A 334 -23.81 -14.04 -19.53
CA SER A 334 -23.84 -15.50 -19.46
C SER A 334 -22.69 -16.09 -18.65
N ALA A 335 -21.52 -15.44 -18.62
CA ALA A 335 -20.41 -15.88 -17.80
C ALA A 335 -20.65 -15.59 -16.31
N LEU A 336 -21.29 -14.44 -15.99
CA LEU A 336 -21.73 -14.13 -14.63
C LEU A 336 -22.75 -15.16 -14.14
N GLU A 337 -23.75 -15.48 -14.98
CA GLU A 337 -24.75 -16.52 -14.70
C GLU A 337 -24.10 -17.88 -14.39
N GLN A 338 -23.13 -18.28 -15.22
CA GLN A 338 -22.37 -19.51 -15.01
C GLN A 338 -21.50 -19.47 -13.75
N GLU A 339 -21.00 -18.30 -13.35
CA GLU A 339 -20.24 -18.16 -12.10
C GLU A 339 -21.13 -18.36 -10.88
N PHE A 340 -22.32 -17.75 -10.84
CA PHE A 340 -23.29 -17.97 -9.76
C PHE A 340 -23.75 -19.43 -9.70
N GLN A 341 -24.01 -20.07 -10.86
CA GLN A 341 -24.33 -21.50 -10.89
C GLN A 341 -23.18 -22.34 -10.32
N ARG A 342 -21.92 -22.06 -10.73
CA ARG A 342 -20.75 -22.75 -10.19
C ARG A 342 -20.60 -22.56 -8.69
N PHE A 343 -20.94 -21.39 -8.16
CA PHE A 343 -20.92 -21.12 -6.73
C PHE A 343 -21.97 -21.93 -5.99
N GLU A 344 -23.20 -21.99 -6.50
CA GLU A 344 -24.28 -22.81 -5.94
C GLU A 344 -23.90 -24.29 -5.94
N ASP A 345 -23.37 -24.81 -7.05
CA ASP A 345 -22.94 -26.20 -7.19
C ASP A 345 -21.79 -26.54 -6.21
N ARG A 346 -20.78 -25.67 -6.11
CA ARG A 346 -19.66 -25.84 -5.16
C ARG A 346 -20.14 -25.81 -3.72
N TYR A 347 -21.03 -24.88 -3.39
CA TYR A 347 -21.57 -24.76 -2.05
C TYR A 347 -22.38 -25.99 -1.64
N GLN A 348 -23.20 -26.54 -2.56
CA GLN A 348 -23.96 -27.77 -2.35
C GLN A 348 -23.06 -29.02 -2.24
N GLY A 349 -21.97 -29.07 -2.99
CA GLY A 349 -20.98 -30.16 -2.92
C GLY A 349 -20.24 -30.24 -1.58
N GLY A 350 -20.20 -29.13 -0.82
CA GLY A 350 -19.50 -29.03 0.46
C GLY A 350 -17.98 -29.14 0.35
N GLY A 351 -17.29 -29.23 1.49
CA GLY A 351 -15.84 -29.41 1.57
C GLY A 351 -15.08 -28.17 2.04
N GLN A 352 -13.74 -28.23 1.97
CA GLN A 352 -12.84 -27.22 2.56
C GLN A 352 -12.90 -25.84 1.87
N GLU A 353 -13.54 -25.74 0.72
CA GLU A 353 -13.70 -24.49 -0.04
C GLU A 353 -15.00 -23.75 0.28
N THR A 354 -15.82 -24.29 1.19
CA THR A 354 -17.11 -23.73 1.59
C THR A 354 -17.08 -23.39 3.07
N ASN A 355 -17.73 -22.30 3.46
CA ASN A 355 -17.90 -21.94 4.86
C ASN A 355 -19.20 -21.16 5.06
N VAL A 356 -19.57 -20.94 6.32
CA VAL A 356 -20.72 -20.12 6.70
C VAL A 356 -20.22 -18.92 7.49
N LEU A 357 -20.68 -17.73 7.12
CA LEU A 357 -20.46 -16.52 7.88
C LEU A 357 -21.14 -16.66 9.26
N ASN A 358 -20.34 -17.05 10.25
CA ASN A 358 -20.80 -17.34 11.60
C ASN A 358 -21.16 -16.05 12.37
N ASP A 359 -21.87 -16.19 13.49
CA ASP A 359 -22.34 -15.03 14.26
C ASP A 359 -21.19 -14.19 14.84
N PHE A 360 -20.02 -14.79 15.08
CA PHE A 360 -18.84 -14.07 15.54
C PHE A 360 -18.28 -13.11 14.46
N TRP A 361 -18.22 -13.53 13.20
CA TRP A 361 -17.84 -12.66 12.08
C TRP A 361 -18.91 -11.61 11.79
N ARG A 362 -20.20 -12.00 11.84
CA ARG A 362 -21.33 -11.09 11.59
C ARG A 362 -21.37 -9.94 12.59
N ALA A 363 -21.16 -10.25 13.88
CA ALA A 363 -21.16 -9.24 14.94
C ALA A 363 -20.05 -8.20 14.77
N GLN A 364 -18.92 -8.59 14.18
CA GLN A 364 -17.81 -7.68 13.92
C GLN A 364 -18.02 -6.84 12.66
N LEU A 365 -18.55 -7.44 11.59
CA LEU A 365 -18.78 -6.77 10.31
C LEU A 365 -19.86 -5.69 10.42
N GLY A 366 -21.08 -6.07 10.79
CA GLY A 366 -22.21 -5.14 10.87
C GLY A 366 -22.54 -4.43 9.54
N VAL A 367 -22.20 -5.02 8.38
CA VAL A 367 -22.36 -4.44 7.03
C VAL A 367 -23.55 -4.98 6.24
#